data_AF-X1LRX0-F1
#
_entry.id   AF-X1LRX0-F1
#
_cell.length_a   1.000
_cell.length_b   1.000
_cell.length_c   1.000
_cell.angle_alpha   90.00
_cell.angle_beta   90.00
_cell.angle_gamma   90.00
#
_symmetry.space_group_name_H-M   'P 1'
#
loop_
_entity.id
_entity.type
_entity.pdbx_description
1 polymer ?
#
loop_
_entity_poly.entity_id
_entity_poly.type
_entity_poly.pdbx_seq_one_letter_code
_entity_poly.pdbx_strand_id
1 'polypeptide(L)' 'MTQEVQEAVVHIRFEGKSHDIPVSECDIGQASSDEQIKTAVAQFLEVDLDKLDNYVVTHHKNGNFTIRPEAVFG' A
#
# COMPACT_ATOMS: atom_id res chain seq x y z
N MET A 1 -26.42 -10.28 12.45
CA MET A 1 -25.66 -10.45 11.19
C MET A 1 -24.37 -9.71 11.37
N THR A 2 -23.32 -10.38 11.83
CA THR A 2 -21.99 -9.78 11.95
C THR A 2 -21.42 -9.83 10.54
N GLN A 3 -21.49 -8.72 9.82
CA GLN A 3 -20.70 -8.60 8.59
C GLN A 3 -19.25 -8.62 9.04
N GLU A 4 -18.53 -9.70 8.75
CA GLU A 4 -17.08 -9.71 8.78
C GLU A 4 -16.67 -8.55 7.87
N VAL A 5 -16.29 -7.43 8.48
CA VAL A 5 -15.72 -6.31 7.75
C VAL A 5 -14.42 -6.88 7.20
N GLN A 6 -14.42 -7.26 5.93
CA GLN A 6 -13.18 -7.58 5.23
C GLN A 6 -12.36 -6.30 5.28
N GLU A 7 -11.41 -6.27 6.21
CA GLU A 7 -10.56 -5.12 6.42
C GLU A 7 -9.75 -4.91 5.15
N ALA A 8 -9.80 -3.68 4.63
CA ALA A 8 -9.05 -3.35 3.43
C ALA A 8 -7.55 -3.50 3.72
N VAL A 9 -6.80 -4.00 2.74
CA VAL A 9 -5.36 -4.22 2.88
C VAL A 9 -4.55 -3.52 1.80
N VAL A 10 -3.37 -3.07 2.19
CA VAL A 10 -2.30 -2.67 1.28
C VAL A 10 -1.41 -3.88 1.04
N HIS A 11 -1.47 -4.41 -0.18
CA HIS A 11 -0.54 -5.45 -0.62
C HIS A 11 0.69 -4.79 -1.24
N ILE A 12 1.84 -4.83 -0.57
CA ILE A 12 3.11 -4.31 -1.08
C ILE A 12 4.10 -5.44 -1.34
N ARG A 13 4.74 -5.43 -2.51
CA ARG A 13 5.91 -6.25 -2.79
C ARG A 13 7.19 -5.45 -2.63
N PHE A 14 7.86 -5.56 -1.49
CA PHE A 14 9.08 -4.82 -1.16
C PHE A 14 10.29 -5.76 -1.06
N GLU A 15 11.39 -5.45 -1.76
CA GLU A 15 12.65 -6.22 -1.73
C GLU A 15 12.49 -7.75 -1.93
N GLY A 16 11.53 -8.15 -2.78
CA GLY A 16 11.26 -9.56 -3.07
C GLY A 16 10.37 -10.26 -2.04
N LYS A 17 9.89 -9.57 -1.01
CA LYS A 17 8.90 -10.03 -0.05
C LYS A 17 7.55 -9.37 -0.31
N SER A 18 6.47 -10.10 -0.04
CA SER A 18 5.11 -9.55 -0.05
C SER A 18 4.68 -9.30 1.39
N HIS A 19 4.10 -8.12 1.63
CA HIS A 19 3.53 -7.72 2.90
C HIS A 19 2.08 -7.30 2.67
N ASP A 20 1.19 -7.76 3.55
CA ASP A 20 -0.20 -7.33 3.62
C ASP A 20 -0.34 -6.47 4.88
N ILE A 21 -0.59 -5.18 4.68
CA ILE A 21 -0.70 -4.20 5.76
C ILE A 21 -2.16 -3.77 5.88
N PRO A 22 -2.79 -3.86 7.05
CA PRO A 22 -4.15 -3.36 7.22
C PRO A 22 -4.23 -1.86 6.96
N VAL A 23 -5.19 -1.43 6.14
CA VAL A 23 -5.41 -0.01 5.84
C VAL A 23 -5.68 0.80 7.11
N SER A 24 -6.33 0.18 8.10
CA SER A 24 -6.60 0.74 9.42
C SER A 24 -5.32 1.09 10.20
N GLU A 25 -4.23 0.33 10.01
CA GLU A 25 -2.95 0.58 10.70
C GLU A 25 -2.14 1.70 10.03
N CYS A 26 -2.39 1.96 8.74
CA CYS A 26 -1.72 3.02 7.98
C CYS A 26 -2.45 4.37 8.01
N ASP A 27 -3.64 4.46 8.62
CA ASP A 27 -4.48 5.68 8.63
C ASP A 27 -4.70 6.27 7.21
N ILE A 28 -4.87 5.40 6.21
CA ILE A 28 -5.16 5.77 4.82
C ILE A 28 -6.55 5.28 4.40
N GLY A 29 -7.06 5.80 3.30
CA GLY A 29 -8.37 5.42 2.76
C GLY A 29 -8.46 5.64 1.25
N GLN A 30 -9.61 5.33 0.66
CA GLN A 30 -9.79 5.45 -0.81
C GLN A 30 -9.65 6.88 -1.35
N ALA A 31 -9.75 7.89 -0.48
CA ALA A 31 -9.52 9.29 -0.84
C ALA A 31 -8.04 9.70 -0.71
N SER A 32 -7.18 8.84 -0.17
CA SER A 32 -5.76 9.10 -0.03
C SER A 32 -5.07 9.12 -1.39
N SER A 33 -4.15 10.06 -1.56
CA SER A 33 -3.32 10.16 -2.75
C SER A 33 -2.21 9.10 -2.71
N ASP A 34 -1.65 8.77 -3.87
CA ASP A 34 -0.55 7.79 -3.98
C ASP A 34 0.63 8.14 -3.07
N GLU A 35 0.98 9.42 -2.98
CA GLU A 35 2.05 9.93 -2.11
C GLU A 35 1.73 9.72 -0.61
N GLN A 36 0.48 9.93 -0.21
CA GLN A 36 0.03 9.68 1.16
C GLN A 36 0.08 8.19 1.50
N ILE A 37 -0.34 7.34 0.56
CA ILE A 37 -0.29 5.88 0.70
C ILE A 37 1.16 5.40 0.82
N LYS A 38 2.06 5.86 -0.07
CA LYS A 38 3.49 5.54 0.00
C LYS A 38 4.11 6.01 1.32
N THR A 39 3.78 7.21 1.78
CA THR A 39 4.28 7.75 3.06
C THR A 39 3.85 6.89 4.24
N ALA A 40 2.57 6.53 4.33
CA ALA A 40 2.07 5.69 5.41
C ALA A 40 2.71 4.29 5.41
N VAL A 41 2.87 3.71 4.22
CA VAL A 41 3.50 2.39 4.08
C VAL A 41 4.99 2.43 4.38
N ALA A 42 5.71 3.49 4.00
CA ALA A 42 7.12 3.68 4.36
C ALA A 42 7.28 3.78 5.88
N GLN A 43 6.41 4.55 6.54
CA GLN A 43 6.39 4.66 8.01
C GLN A 43 6.10 3.32 8.67
N PHE A 44 5.12 2.55 8.17
CA PHE A 44 4.79 1.23 8.70
C PHE A 44 5.94 0.22 8.55
N LEU A 45 6.63 0.25 7.41
CA LEU A 45 7.76 -0.64 7.13
C LEU A 45 9.08 -0.15 7.77
N GLU A 46 9.07 1.01 8.43
CA GLU A 46 10.26 1.66 9.00
C GLU A 46 11.38 1.88 7.96
N VAL A 47 10.99 2.27 6.74
CA VAL A 47 11.91 2.55 5.63
C VAL A 47 11.78 4.00 5.16
N ASP A 48 12.84 4.50 4.51
CA ASP A 48 12.80 5.81 3.88
C ASP A 48 11.83 5.82 2.67
N LEU A 49 11.12 6.95 2.47
CA LEU A 49 10.10 7.10 1.44
C LEU A 49 10.66 6.99 0.01
N ASP A 50 11.91 7.40 -0.19
CA ASP A 50 12.65 7.32 -1.47
C ASP A 50 12.76 5.88 -1.99
N LYS A 51 12.71 4.88 -1.09
CA LYS A 51 12.66 3.46 -1.46
C LYS A 51 11.39 3.11 -2.24
N LEU A 52 10.32 3.90 -2.10
CA LEU A 52 9.02 3.73 -2.75
C LEU A 52 8.79 4.71 -3.92
N ASP A 53 9.78 5.54 -4.27
CA ASP A 53 9.65 6.52 -5.36
C ASP A 53 9.28 5.82 -6.68
N ASN A 54 10.03 4.77 -7.02
CA ASN A 54 9.81 3.96 -8.22
C ASN A 54 8.71 2.90 -8.05
N TYR A 55 7.84 3.02 -7.05
CA TYR A 55 6.72 2.09 -6.86
C TYR A 55 5.43 2.70 -7.42
N VAL A 56 4.58 1.86 -7.99
CA VAL A 56 3.27 2.24 -8.51
C VAL A 56 2.20 1.77 -7.54
N VAL A 57 1.30 2.68 -7.17
CA VAL A 57 0.12 2.39 -6.34
C VAL A 57 -1.07 2.12 -7.26
N THR A 58 -1.81 1.05 -7.00
CA THR A 58 -3.05 0.72 -7.69
C THR A 58 -4.19 0.73 -6.67
N HIS A 59 -5.20 1.53 -6.94
CA HIS A 59 -6.42 1.64 -6.15
C HIS A 59 -7.45 0.64 -6.63
N HIS A 60 -7.96 -0.18 -5.73
CA HIS A 60 -9.04 -1.11 -6.03
C HIS A 60 -10.35 -0.61 -5.45
N LYS A 61 -11.46 -0.80 -6.20
CA LYS A 61 -12.81 -0.37 -5.79
C LYS A 61 -13.30 -1.03 -4.50
N ASN A 62 -12.70 -2.16 -4.11
CA ASN A 62 -12.99 -2.86 -2.86
C ASN A 62 -12.29 -2.25 -1.63
N GLY A 63 -11.50 -1.18 -1.81
CA GLY A 63 -10.74 -0.53 -0.75
C GLY A 63 -9.31 -1.02 -0.60
N ASN A 64 -8.91 -2.09 -1.29
CA ASN A 64 -7.53 -2.57 -1.24
C ASN A 64 -6.60 -1.67 -2.06
N PHE A 65 -5.33 -1.69 -1.69
CA PHE A 65 -4.27 -1.04 -2.44
C PHE A 65 -3.23 -2.08 -2.85
N THR A 66 -2.64 -1.93 -4.04
CA THR A 66 -1.49 -2.73 -4.45
C THR A 66 -0.33 -1.83 -4.75
N ILE A 67 0.81 -2.09 -4.13
CA ILE A 67 2.04 -1.34 -4.33
C ILE A 67 3.09 -2.30 -4.86
N ARG A 68 3.63 -1.98 -6.03
CA ARG A 68 4.66 -2.80 -6.70
C ARG A 68 5.74 -1.91 -7.28
N PRO A 69 6.98 -2.38 -7.36
CA PRO A 69 8.01 -1.66 -8.11
C PRO A 69 7.56 -1.50 -9.56
N GLU A 70 7.77 -0.31 -10.10
CA GLU A 70 7.59 -0.01 -11.50
C GLU A 70 8.54 -0.89 -12.30
N ALA A 71 7.99 -1.65 -13.26
CA ALA A 71 8.80 -2.44 -14.14
C ALA A 71 9.45 -1.51 -15.18
N VAL A 72 10.66 -1.04 -14.88
CA VAL A 72 11.53 -0.40 -15.87
C VAL A 72 12.05 -1.48 -16.81
N PHE A 73 11.30 -1.73 -17.89
CA PHE A 73 11.81 -2.44 -19.05
C PHE A 73 12.71 -1.48 -19.83
N GLY A 74 14.02 -1.68 -19.71
CA GLY A 74 15.03 -1.05 -20.58
C GLY A 74 15.17 -1.78 -21.90
#